data_AF-U9T3X9-F1
#
_entry.id   AF-U9T3X9-F1
#
_cell.length_a   1.000
_cell.length_b   1.000
_cell.length_c   1.000
_cell.angle_alpha   90.00
_cell.angle_beta   90.00
_cell.angle_gamma   90.00
#
_symmetry.space_group_name_H-M   'P 1'
#
loop_
_entity.id
_entity.type
_entity.pdbx_description
1 polymer ?
#
loop_
_entity_poly.entity_id
_entity_poly.type
_entity_poly.pdbx_seq_one_letter_code
_entity_poly.pdbx_strand_id
1 'polypeptide(L)'
;MIESFYAADYFQLTELQNFIMKTFNNTLEENCTENYSPELLSKFAAKFPLSEDNIFLNLLVEAVAVIPLNNIEFGRLSIAGLQYLLSCTNEKKNPFATPEYEVFRYSAILAAKQVSNDAHKTLMERLPTFEQIEKVVDSAQVDNDDKLIINRQNVASELDPLVEYVDFIRIDGQILADIIEPLGIIPAKIILDVYRQKARLYKSELSNTRGIPITICSKYVWDESECGSNALIEDNGKIVYL
;
A
#
# COMPACT_ATOMS: atom_id res chain seq x y z
N MET A 1 -1.80 23.61 -5.68
CA MET A 1 -1.05 22.90 -6.73
C MET A 1 -2.01 22.22 -7.68
N ILE A 2 -2.87 21.32 -7.22
CA ILE A 2 -3.92 20.67 -8.03
C ILE A 2 -4.79 21.70 -8.75
N GLU A 3 -5.35 22.68 -8.02
CA GLU A 3 -6.22 23.71 -8.59
C GLU A 3 -5.47 24.59 -9.60
N SER A 4 -4.19 24.87 -9.34
CA SER A 4 -3.34 25.63 -10.24
C SER A 4 -3.07 24.87 -11.54
N PHE A 5 -2.87 23.55 -11.47
CA PHE A 5 -2.70 22.69 -12.63
C PHE A 5 -3.96 22.67 -13.49
N TYR A 6 -5.13 22.45 -12.88
CA TYR A 6 -6.40 22.44 -13.60
C TYR A 6 -6.82 23.81 -14.12
N ALA A 7 -6.50 24.90 -13.42
CA ALA A 7 -6.70 26.24 -13.96
C ALA A 7 -5.79 26.47 -15.18
N ALA A 8 -4.53 26.05 -15.12
CA ALA A 8 -3.62 26.13 -16.26
C ALA A 8 -4.12 25.30 -17.44
N ASP A 9 -4.68 24.11 -17.18
CA ASP A 9 -5.32 23.28 -18.21
C ASP A 9 -6.51 23.95 -18.85
N TYR A 10 -7.43 24.46 -18.03
CA TYR A 10 -8.62 25.16 -18.50
C TYR A 10 -8.29 26.38 -19.38
N PHE A 11 -7.26 27.14 -19.02
CA PHE A 11 -6.80 28.30 -19.79
C PHE A 11 -5.77 27.95 -20.88
N GLN A 12 -5.46 26.67 -21.09
CA GLN A 12 -4.48 26.18 -22.07
C GLN A 12 -3.08 26.79 -21.90
N LEU A 13 -2.67 27.02 -20.65
CA LEU A 13 -1.37 27.57 -20.28
C LEU A 13 -0.34 26.43 -20.13
N THR A 14 0.06 25.82 -21.24
CA THR A 14 0.95 24.64 -21.24
C THR A 14 2.29 24.89 -20.55
N GLU A 15 2.87 26.09 -20.69
CA GLU A 15 4.12 26.44 -19.98
C GLU A 15 3.94 26.41 -18.46
N LEU A 16 2.79 26.85 -17.96
CA LEU A 16 2.47 26.82 -16.54
C LEU A 16 2.22 25.38 -16.05
N GLN A 17 1.54 24.55 -16.85
CA GLN A 17 1.37 23.12 -16.52
C GLN A 17 2.73 22.42 -16.37
N ASN A 18 3.62 22.61 -17.36
CA ASN A 18 4.95 22.05 -17.35
C ASN A 18 5.78 22.56 -16.17
N PHE A 19 5.67 23.85 -15.85
CA PHE A 19 6.33 24.42 -14.68
C PHE A 19 5.85 23.77 -13.38
N ILE A 20 4.53 23.61 -13.20
CA ILE A 20 3.95 22.96 -12.01
C ILE A 20 4.43 21.51 -11.87
N MET A 21 4.38 20.73 -12.96
CA MET A 21 4.85 19.34 -12.97
C MET A 21 6.34 19.24 -12.62
N LYS A 22 7.16 20.11 -13.21
CA LYS A 22 8.60 20.16 -12.92
C LYS A 22 8.87 20.52 -11.46
N THR A 23 8.18 21.53 -10.92
CA THR A 23 8.31 21.88 -9.50
C THR A 23 7.92 20.73 -8.60
N PHE A 24 6.83 20.01 -8.90
CA PHE A 24 6.42 18.83 -8.14
C PHE A 24 7.48 17.73 -8.17
N ASN A 25 8.02 17.38 -9.34
CA ASN A 25 9.07 16.36 -9.45
C ASN A 25 10.33 16.74 -8.68
N ASN A 26 10.80 17.99 -8.81
CA ASN A 26 11.95 18.47 -8.05
C ASN A 26 11.72 18.33 -6.54
N THR A 27 10.52 18.60 -6.03
CA THR A 27 10.22 18.42 -4.60
C THR A 27 10.24 16.96 -4.15
N LEU A 28 9.90 16.01 -5.04
CA LEU A 28 9.99 14.57 -4.75
C LEU A 28 11.44 14.09 -4.72
N GLU A 29 12.30 14.62 -5.60
CA GLU A 29 13.73 14.29 -5.67
C GLU A 29 14.53 14.88 -4.50
N GLU A 30 14.24 16.12 -4.09
CA GLU A 30 15.01 16.85 -3.08
C GLU A 30 14.62 16.52 -1.63
N ASN A 31 13.37 16.11 -1.36
CA ASN A 31 12.83 16.01 0.01
C ASN A 31 12.16 14.66 0.31
N CYS A 32 12.94 13.58 0.39
CA CYS A 32 12.44 12.26 0.79
C CYS A 32 11.72 12.23 2.16
N THR A 33 11.97 13.20 3.05
CA THR A 33 11.37 13.28 4.39
C THR A 33 10.05 14.06 4.45
N GLU A 34 9.77 14.93 3.48
CA GLU A 34 8.55 15.77 3.44
C GLU A 34 7.74 15.53 2.16
N ASN A 35 7.55 14.26 1.78
CA ASN A 35 6.75 13.92 0.62
C ASN A 35 5.25 14.08 0.93
N TYR A 36 4.64 15.19 0.48
CA TYR A 36 3.21 15.51 0.64
C TYR A 36 2.29 14.85 -0.41
N SER A 37 2.80 13.92 -1.21
CA SER A 37 1.99 13.24 -2.23
C SER A 37 0.76 12.49 -1.65
N PRO A 38 0.79 11.87 -0.46
CA PRO A 38 -0.41 11.24 0.10
C PRO A 38 -1.54 12.25 0.37
N GLU A 39 -1.20 13.43 0.90
CA GLU A 39 -2.17 14.50 1.17
C GLU A 39 -2.70 15.11 -0.13
N LEU A 40 -1.83 15.29 -1.13
CA LEU A 40 -2.24 15.79 -2.44
C LEU A 40 -3.16 14.81 -3.14
N LEU A 41 -2.86 13.50 -3.13
CA LEU A 41 -3.74 12.48 -3.69
C LEU A 41 -5.10 12.46 -2.97
N SER A 42 -5.10 12.62 -1.64
CA SER A 42 -6.34 12.74 -0.86
C SER A 42 -7.18 13.96 -1.23
N LYS A 43 -6.52 15.12 -1.43
CA LYS A 43 -7.17 16.36 -1.86
C LYS A 43 -7.71 16.26 -3.29
N PHE A 44 -6.99 15.56 -4.16
CA PHE A 44 -7.43 15.28 -5.53
C PHE A 44 -8.69 14.41 -5.49
N ALA A 45 -8.64 13.30 -4.77
CA ALA A 45 -9.74 12.35 -4.65
C ALA A 45 -11.02 12.94 -4.03
N ALA A 46 -10.89 13.99 -3.22
CA ALA A 46 -12.04 14.70 -2.67
C ALA A 46 -12.78 15.59 -3.69
N LYS A 47 -12.16 15.89 -4.85
CA LYS A 47 -12.66 16.86 -5.83
C LYS A 47 -13.02 16.23 -7.17
N PHE A 48 -12.35 15.14 -7.55
CA PHE A 48 -12.48 14.51 -8.84
C PHE A 48 -13.07 13.09 -8.71
N PRO A 49 -13.79 12.60 -9.73
CA PRO A 49 -14.34 11.24 -9.74
C PRO A 49 -13.27 10.21 -10.11
N LEU A 50 -13.35 8.98 -9.58
CA LEU A 50 -12.39 7.89 -9.83
C LEU A 50 -12.11 7.59 -11.32
N SER A 51 -13.01 7.98 -12.22
CA SER A 51 -12.86 7.86 -13.68
C SER A 51 -11.95 8.92 -14.31
N GLU A 52 -11.56 9.95 -13.56
CA GLU A 52 -10.66 11.01 -14.01
C GLU A 52 -9.27 10.42 -14.26
N ASP A 53 -8.75 10.59 -15.47
CA ASP A 53 -7.38 10.22 -15.82
C ASP A 53 -6.68 11.43 -16.43
N ASN A 54 -5.55 11.80 -15.84
CA ASN A 54 -4.68 12.83 -16.39
C ASN A 54 -3.24 12.61 -15.93
N ILE A 55 -2.33 13.29 -16.63
CA ILE A 55 -0.88 13.15 -16.43
C ILE A 55 -0.49 13.52 -14.99
N PHE A 56 -1.15 14.52 -14.38
CA PHE A 56 -0.84 14.93 -13.02
C PHE A 56 -1.30 13.91 -11.97
N LEU A 57 -2.46 13.28 -12.16
CA LEU A 57 -2.91 12.16 -11.33
C LEU A 57 -1.94 10.98 -11.42
N ASN A 58 -1.50 10.61 -12.62
CA ASN A 58 -0.55 9.51 -12.80
C ASN A 58 0.76 9.78 -12.04
N LEU A 59 1.28 11.01 -12.11
CA LEU A 59 2.45 11.42 -11.31
C LEU A 59 2.20 11.32 -9.79
N LEU A 60 1.04 11.75 -9.30
CA LEU A 60 0.68 11.62 -7.88
C LEU A 60 0.60 10.15 -7.44
N VAL A 61 -0.03 9.31 -8.26
CA VAL A 61 -0.15 7.86 -8.00
C VAL A 61 1.23 7.21 -7.96
N GLU A 62 2.09 7.50 -8.93
CA GLU A 62 3.47 6.98 -8.97
C GLU A 62 4.25 7.41 -7.72
N ALA A 63 4.15 8.68 -7.33
CA ALA A 63 4.84 9.22 -6.16
C ALA A 63 4.38 8.58 -4.83
N VAL A 64 3.10 8.22 -4.71
CA VAL A 64 2.58 7.54 -3.50
C VAL A 64 2.86 6.04 -3.55
N ALA A 65 2.77 5.41 -4.72
CA ALA A 65 2.94 3.97 -4.90
C ALA A 65 4.33 3.46 -4.50
N VAL A 66 5.34 4.33 -4.54
CA VAL A 66 6.72 4.01 -4.12
C VAL A 66 6.95 4.12 -2.61
N ILE A 67 6.00 4.67 -1.85
CA ILE A 67 6.05 4.73 -0.39
C ILE A 67 5.33 3.50 0.17
N PRO A 68 5.98 2.66 1.00
CA PRO A 68 5.28 1.61 1.73
C PRO A 68 4.14 2.19 2.56
N LEU A 69 2.91 1.68 2.45
CA LEU A 69 1.75 2.25 3.15
C LEU A 69 1.94 2.30 4.67
N ASN A 70 2.66 1.34 5.23
CA ASN A 70 3.02 1.34 6.66
C ASN A 70 3.86 2.55 7.10
N ASN A 71 4.55 3.23 6.18
CA ASN A 71 5.32 4.45 6.45
C ASN A 71 4.47 5.72 6.31
N ILE A 72 3.24 5.62 5.77
CA ILE A 72 2.32 6.75 5.66
C ILE A 72 1.52 6.85 6.95
N GLU A 73 1.69 7.95 7.69
CA GLU A 73 0.90 8.17 8.90
C GLU A 73 -0.61 8.20 8.59
N PHE A 74 -1.40 7.51 9.40
CA PHE A 74 -2.85 7.48 9.27
C PHE A 74 -3.45 8.89 9.38
N GLY A 75 -4.18 9.32 8.35
CA GLY A 75 -4.74 10.67 8.24
C GLY A 75 -4.07 11.51 7.16
N ARG A 76 -2.86 11.13 6.70
CA ARG A 76 -2.22 11.76 5.54
C ARG A 76 -2.84 11.30 4.22
N LEU A 77 -3.23 10.03 4.15
CA LEU A 77 -3.97 9.43 3.03
C LEU A 77 -5.42 9.15 3.46
N SER A 78 -6.40 9.72 2.76
CA SER A 78 -7.83 9.48 2.99
C SER A 78 -8.28 8.16 2.37
N ILE A 79 -9.47 7.65 2.75
CA ILE A 79 -10.05 6.46 2.11
C ILE A 79 -10.23 6.68 0.60
N ALA A 80 -10.73 7.84 0.19
CA ALA A 80 -10.88 8.17 -1.23
C ALA A 80 -9.51 8.24 -1.94
N GLY A 81 -8.49 8.83 -1.30
CA GLY A 81 -7.12 8.87 -1.85
C GLY A 81 -6.51 7.48 -1.99
N LEU A 82 -6.71 6.60 -0.99
CA LEU A 82 -6.28 5.21 -1.05
C LEU A 82 -7.04 4.44 -2.14
N GLN A 83 -8.35 4.66 -2.28
CA GLN A 83 -9.15 4.04 -3.34
C GLN A 83 -8.62 4.41 -4.73
N TYR A 84 -8.28 5.68 -4.95
CA TYR A 84 -7.59 6.13 -6.17
C TYR A 84 -6.24 5.44 -6.38
N LEU A 85 -5.39 5.39 -5.35
CA LEU A 85 -4.09 4.72 -5.44
C LEU A 85 -4.24 3.26 -5.86
N LEU A 86 -5.17 2.54 -5.22
CA LEU A 86 -5.36 1.12 -5.46
C LEU A 86 -6.03 0.85 -6.81
N SER A 87 -6.98 1.69 -7.25
CA SER A 87 -7.61 1.55 -8.57
C SER A 87 -6.61 1.80 -9.71
N CYS A 88 -5.68 2.74 -9.53
CA CYS A 88 -4.66 3.04 -10.53
C CYS A 88 -3.50 2.05 -10.56
N THR A 89 -3.25 1.31 -9.47
CA THR A 89 -2.13 0.35 -9.37
C THR A 89 -2.57 -1.11 -9.54
N ASN A 90 -3.87 -1.41 -9.42
CA ASN A 90 -4.39 -2.76 -9.64
C ASN A 90 -4.17 -3.20 -11.10
N GLU A 91 -3.66 -4.42 -11.29
CA GLU A 91 -3.41 -5.07 -12.59
C GLU A 91 -2.42 -4.37 -13.56
N LYS A 92 -1.94 -3.16 -13.24
CA LYS A 92 -0.95 -2.46 -14.06
C LYS A 92 0.47 -2.92 -13.72
N LYS A 93 1.38 -2.90 -14.70
CA LYS A 93 2.83 -3.09 -14.49
C LYS A 93 3.49 -1.88 -13.81
N ASN A 94 2.77 -1.24 -12.89
CA ASN A 94 3.29 -0.11 -12.15
C ASN A 94 4.06 -0.63 -10.94
N PRO A 95 5.15 0.03 -10.55
CA PRO A 95 5.82 -0.29 -9.30
C PRO A 95 4.88 0.01 -8.13
N PHE A 96 4.87 -0.89 -7.13
CA PHE A 96 4.08 -0.70 -5.92
C PHE A 96 4.84 -1.30 -4.74
N ALA A 97 5.13 -0.48 -3.73
CA ALA A 97 6.06 -0.85 -2.65
C ALA A 97 5.42 -1.75 -1.59
N THR A 98 4.09 -1.80 -1.54
CA THR A 98 3.37 -2.40 -0.43
C THR A 98 2.85 -3.80 -0.79
N PRO A 99 3.21 -4.85 -0.04
CA PRO A 99 2.61 -6.17 -0.22
C PRO A 99 1.13 -6.18 0.16
N GLU A 100 0.42 -7.15 -0.38
CA GLU A 100 -1.03 -7.21 -0.39
C GLU A 100 -1.66 -7.30 1.01
N TYR A 101 -1.01 -8.02 1.93
CA TYR A 101 -1.42 -8.04 3.33
C TYR A 101 -1.34 -6.64 3.97
N GLU A 102 -0.28 -5.89 3.67
CA GLU A 102 -0.10 -4.53 4.21
C GLU A 102 -1.07 -3.52 3.59
N VAL A 103 -1.50 -3.76 2.34
CA VAL A 103 -2.63 -3.02 1.74
C VAL A 103 -3.91 -3.24 2.54
N PHE A 104 -4.26 -4.50 2.81
CA PHE A 104 -5.41 -4.83 3.65
C PHE A 104 -5.30 -4.22 5.05
N ARG A 105 -4.14 -4.41 5.71
CA ARG A 105 -3.85 -3.89 7.04
C ARG A 105 -4.05 -2.37 7.11
N TYR A 106 -3.43 -1.63 6.20
CA TYR A 106 -3.55 -0.18 6.15
C TYR A 106 -5.01 0.26 5.93
N SER A 107 -5.70 -0.39 4.99
CA SER A 107 -7.10 -0.12 4.67
C SER A 107 -8.02 -0.32 5.89
N ALA A 108 -7.88 -1.44 6.59
CA ALA A 108 -8.70 -1.78 7.74
C ALA A 108 -8.45 -0.81 8.91
N ILE A 109 -7.20 -0.49 9.21
CA ILE A 109 -6.84 0.44 10.28
C ILE A 109 -7.28 1.87 9.96
N LEU A 110 -7.19 2.29 8.70
CA LEU A 110 -7.67 3.59 8.23
C LEU A 110 -9.20 3.70 8.36
N ALA A 111 -9.94 2.66 7.95
CA ALA A 111 -11.39 2.57 8.13
C ALA A 111 -11.77 2.64 9.61
N ALA A 112 -11.09 1.89 10.47
CA ALA A 112 -11.35 1.94 11.91
C ALA A 112 -11.04 3.31 12.53
N LYS A 113 -10.01 4.02 12.05
CA LYS A 113 -9.71 5.40 12.47
C LYS A 113 -10.85 6.37 12.15
N GLN A 114 -11.55 6.18 11.04
CA GLN A 114 -12.73 6.99 10.71
C GLN A 114 -13.90 6.71 11.66
N VAL A 115 -14.02 5.48 12.16
CA VAL A 115 -15.09 5.08 13.05
C VAL A 115 -14.87 5.53 14.49
N SER A 116 -13.71 5.21 15.10
CA SER A 116 -13.35 5.66 16.45
C SER A 116 -11.88 5.39 16.80
N ASN A 117 -11.35 6.13 17.78
CA ASN A 117 -10.01 5.89 18.32
C ASN A 117 -9.87 4.48 18.94
N ASP A 118 -10.94 3.96 19.56
CA ASP A 118 -10.92 2.62 20.16
C ASP A 118 -10.86 1.55 19.07
N ALA A 119 -11.65 1.66 18.01
CA ALA A 119 -11.60 0.73 16.87
C ALA A 119 -10.22 0.77 16.20
N HIS A 120 -9.65 1.97 16.02
CA HIS A 120 -8.29 2.15 15.50
C HIS A 120 -7.25 1.43 16.34
N LYS A 121 -7.30 1.60 17.67
CA LYS A 121 -6.39 0.94 18.60
C LYS A 121 -6.55 -0.58 18.55
N THR A 122 -7.78 -1.08 18.57
CA THR A 122 -8.06 -2.52 18.49
C THR A 122 -7.48 -3.12 17.20
N LEU A 123 -7.69 -2.48 16.04
CA LEU A 123 -7.15 -3.02 14.79
C LEU A 123 -5.62 -2.90 14.67
N MET A 124 -5.02 -1.84 15.21
CA MET A 124 -3.55 -1.73 15.28
C MET A 124 -2.93 -2.89 16.09
N GLU A 125 -3.59 -3.35 17.15
CA GLU A 125 -3.15 -4.49 17.97
C GLU A 125 -3.41 -5.86 17.29
N ARG A 126 -4.49 -5.95 16.50
CA ARG A 126 -4.94 -7.18 15.83
C ARG A 126 -4.25 -7.46 14.50
N LEU A 127 -3.80 -6.42 13.82
CA LEU A 127 -3.16 -6.50 12.51
C LEU A 127 -1.68 -6.18 12.66
N PRO A 128 -0.83 -7.18 12.93
CA PRO A 128 0.61 -6.97 13.06
C PRO A 128 1.26 -6.60 11.73
N THR A 129 2.39 -5.89 11.75
CA THR A 129 3.25 -5.71 10.57
C THR A 129 3.99 -7.02 10.24
N PHE A 130 4.57 -7.15 9.03
CA PHE A 130 5.39 -8.33 8.73
C PHE A 130 6.55 -8.51 9.71
N GLU A 131 7.23 -7.43 10.09
CA GLU A 131 8.29 -7.48 11.11
C GLU A 131 7.81 -8.03 12.45
N GLN A 132 6.53 -7.80 12.81
CA GLN A 132 5.95 -8.32 14.04
C GLN A 132 5.54 -9.79 13.88
N ILE A 133 5.01 -10.19 12.73
CA ILE A 133 4.67 -11.59 12.44
C ILE A 133 5.93 -12.46 12.51
N GLU A 134 7.02 -12.03 11.86
CA GLU A 134 8.29 -12.77 11.85
C GLU A 134 8.84 -13.00 13.27
N LYS A 135 8.81 -11.96 14.13
CA LYS A 135 9.23 -12.06 15.54
C LYS A 135 8.34 -12.97 16.39
N VAL A 136 7.05 -13.06 16.06
CA VAL A 136 6.07 -13.89 16.80
C VAL A 136 6.16 -15.35 16.38
N VAL A 137 6.50 -15.67 15.13
CA VAL A 137 6.74 -17.06 14.71
C VAL A 137 7.87 -17.71 15.53
N ASP A 138 8.83 -16.91 16.02
CA ASP A 138 9.91 -17.36 16.89
C ASP A 138 9.55 -17.44 18.39
N SER A 139 8.38 -16.92 18.81
CA SER A 139 7.94 -16.92 20.22
C SER A 139 6.52 -17.47 20.36
N ALA A 140 6.40 -18.62 21.02
CA ALA A 140 5.15 -19.36 21.17
C ALA A 140 3.94 -18.47 21.58
N GLN A 141 2.93 -18.45 20.69
CA GLN A 141 1.53 -18.03 20.82
C GLN A 141 1.19 -16.87 21.78
N VAL A 142 0.74 -15.75 21.20
CA VAL A 142 -0.02 -14.73 21.92
C VAL A 142 -1.50 -15.12 21.90
N ASP A 143 -2.03 -15.53 23.06
CA ASP A 143 -3.46 -15.64 23.35
C ASP A 143 -4.13 -14.30 23.02
N ASN A 144 -4.87 -14.28 21.92
CA ASN A 144 -5.51 -13.09 21.42
C ASN A 144 -7.04 -13.32 21.34
N ASP A 145 -7.62 -14.24 22.10
CA ASP A 145 -8.96 -14.74 21.76
C ASP A 145 -10.16 -13.84 22.07
N ASP A 146 -10.07 -12.76 22.87
CA ASP A 146 -11.31 -12.10 23.36
C ASP A 146 -11.44 -10.58 23.16
N LYS A 147 -10.59 -9.91 22.38
CA LYS A 147 -10.79 -8.47 22.08
C LYS A 147 -11.77 -8.28 20.92
N LEU A 148 -13.05 -8.11 21.26
CA LEU A 148 -14.10 -7.68 20.32
C LEU A 148 -13.71 -6.38 19.61
N ILE A 149 -13.85 -6.36 18.29
CA ILE A 149 -13.74 -5.12 17.49
C ILE A 149 -14.95 -4.24 17.80
N ILE A 150 -14.70 -3.13 18.48
CA ILE A 150 -15.72 -2.11 18.77
C ILE A 150 -16.22 -1.54 17.43
N ASN A 151 -17.54 -1.43 17.28
CA ASN A 151 -18.20 -0.93 16.07
C ASN A 151 -17.81 -1.71 14.79
N ARG A 152 -17.55 -3.03 14.90
CA ARG A 152 -17.17 -3.91 13.78
C ARG A 152 -17.96 -3.68 12.49
N GLN A 153 -19.29 -3.52 12.59
CA GLN A 153 -20.14 -3.30 11.42
C GLN A 153 -19.86 -1.96 10.74
N ASN A 154 -19.60 -0.90 11.50
CA ASN A 154 -19.27 0.40 10.93
C ASN A 154 -17.89 0.36 10.27
N VAL A 155 -16.93 -0.35 10.87
CA VAL A 155 -15.61 -0.56 10.28
C VAL A 155 -15.72 -1.32 8.96
N ALA A 156 -16.53 -2.38 8.92
CA ALA A 156 -16.79 -3.12 7.69
C ALA A 156 -17.42 -2.23 6.59
N SER A 157 -18.38 -1.37 6.95
CA SER A 157 -19.00 -0.43 6.01
C SER A 157 -18.02 0.61 5.46
N GLU A 158 -17.14 1.15 6.31
CA GLU A 158 -16.11 2.12 5.88
C GLU A 158 -15.00 1.44 5.04
N LEU A 159 -14.73 0.17 5.29
CA LEU A 159 -13.74 -0.62 4.54
C LEU A 159 -14.25 -1.08 3.18
N ASP A 160 -15.57 -1.29 3.03
CA ASP A 160 -16.22 -1.88 1.84
C ASP A 160 -15.74 -1.30 0.49
N PRO A 161 -15.60 0.03 0.31
CA PRO A 161 -15.14 0.62 -0.96
C PRO A 161 -13.69 0.24 -1.34
N LEU A 162 -12.90 -0.25 -0.39
CA LEU A 162 -11.51 -0.65 -0.60
C LEU A 162 -11.37 -2.17 -0.82
N VAL A 163 -12.34 -2.96 -0.35
CA VAL A 163 -12.27 -4.43 -0.38
C VAL A 163 -12.13 -4.96 -1.80
N GLU A 164 -12.83 -4.36 -2.77
CA GLU A 164 -12.76 -4.76 -4.18
C GLU A 164 -11.37 -4.60 -4.79
N TYR A 165 -10.55 -3.71 -4.21
CA TYR A 165 -9.19 -3.48 -4.67
C TYR A 165 -8.17 -4.36 -3.95
N VAL A 166 -8.53 -5.17 -2.95
CA VAL A 166 -7.59 -6.06 -2.26
C VAL A 166 -7.57 -7.44 -2.92
N ASP A 167 -6.42 -7.85 -3.45
CA ASP A 167 -6.18 -9.17 -4.04
C ASP A 167 -5.85 -10.20 -2.95
N PHE A 168 -6.86 -10.61 -2.18
CA PHE A 168 -6.71 -11.59 -1.12
C PHE A 168 -6.06 -12.93 -1.56
N ILE A 169 -6.03 -13.25 -2.87
CA ILE A 169 -5.38 -14.46 -3.38
C ILE A 169 -3.86 -14.38 -3.19
N ARG A 170 -3.26 -13.18 -3.19
CA ARG A 170 -1.81 -12.98 -2.95
C ARG A 170 -1.42 -12.95 -1.47
N ILE A 171 -2.39 -12.89 -0.56
CA ILE A 171 -2.13 -12.95 0.88
C ILE A 171 -1.88 -14.41 1.26
N ASP A 172 -0.92 -14.64 2.16
CA ASP A 172 -0.62 -15.97 2.67
C ASP A 172 -1.86 -16.65 3.30
N GLY A 173 -1.99 -17.96 3.09
CA GLY A 173 -3.15 -18.73 3.55
C GLY A 173 -3.28 -18.77 5.07
N GLN A 174 -2.16 -18.80 5.78
CA GLN A 174 -2.12 -18.77 7.23
C GLN A 174 -2.49 -17.38 7.76
N ILE A 175 -1.98 -16.31 7.15
CA ILE A 175 -2.40 -14.94 7.49
C ILE A 175 -3.92 -14.76 7.29
N LEU A 176 -4.48 -15.32 6.21
CA LEU A 176 -5.92 -15.27 5.99
C LEU A 176 -6.71 -15.95 7.12
N ALA A 177 -6.32 -17.18 7.49
CA ALA A 177 -7.05 -17.98 8.47
C ALA A 177 -6.88 -17.50 9.92
N ASP A 178 -5.66 -17.11 10.27
CA ASP A 178 -5.29 -16.83 11.66
C ASP A 178 -5.48 -15.34 12.01
N ILE A 179 -5.43 -14.45 11.01
CA ILE A 179 -5.47 -12.99 11.23
C ILE A 179 -6.69 -12.35 10.59
N ILE A 180 -6.96 -12.57 9.29
CA ILE A 180 -7.98 -11.79 8.55
C ILE A 180 -9.40 -12.30 8.80
N GLU A 181 -9.64 -13.60 8.60
CA GLU A 181 -10.96 -14.22 8.76
C GLU A 181 -11.57 -13.97 10.16
N PRO A 182 -10.82 -14.13 11.28
CA PRO A 182 -11.37 -13.95 12.62
C PRO A 182 -11.85 -12.52 12.92
N LEU A 183 -11.38 -11.50 12.19
CA LEU A 183 -11.83 -10.12 12.38
C LEU A 183 -13.31 -9.95 12.03
N GLY A 184 -13.84 -10.74 11.09
CA GLY A 184 -15.24 -10.65 10.66
C GLY A 184 -15.62 -9.27 10.08
N ILE A 185 -14.64 -8.51 9.57
CA ILE A 185 -14.84 -7.22 8.88
C ILE A 185 -14.91 -7.39 7.35
N ILE A 186 -14.53 -8.57 6.83
CA ILE A 186 -14.67 -8.95 5.43
C ILE A 186 -15.84 -9.94 5.30
N PRO A 187 -16.70 -9.80 4.27
CA PRO A 187 -17.76 -10.77 4.01
C PRO A 187 -17.21 -12.20 3.88
N ALA A 188 -17.76 -13.14 4.65
CA ALA A 188 -17.32 -14.54 4.66
C ALA A 188 -17.33 -15.20 3.28
N LYS A 189 -18.21 -14.75 2.38
CA LYS A 189 -18.25 -15.20 0.98
C LYS A 189 -16.93 -14.92 0.24
N ILE A 190 -16.34 -13.72 0.44
CA ILE A 190 -15.08 -13.34 -0.21
C ILE A 190 -13.96 -14.26 0.27
N ILE A 191 -13.82 -14.43 1.59
CA ILE A 191 -12.81 -15.31 2.19
C ILE A 191 -12.96 -16.76 1.71
N LEU A 192 -14.18 -17.30 1.70
CA LEU A 192 -14.47 -18.66 1.24
C LEU A 192 -14.11 -18.85 -0.24
N ASP A 193 -14.40 -17.86 -1.08
CA ASP A 193 -14.07 -17.93 -2.50
C ASP A 193 -12.55 -17.85 -2.72
N VAL A 194 -11.81 -17.09 -1.92
CA VAL A 194 -10.34 -17.05 -1.92
C VAL A 194 -9.75 -18.42 -1.54
N TYR A 195 -10.25 -19.06 -0.47
CA TYR A 195 -9.79 -20.41 -0.10
C TYR A 195 -10.04 -21.44 -1.21
N ARG A 196 -11.21 -21.41 -1.83
CA ARG A 196 -11.54 -22.28 -2.97
C ARG A 196 -10.60 -22.05 -4.16
N GLN A 197 -10.26 -20.80 -4.45
CA GLN A 197 -9.33 -20.46 -5.52
C GLN A 197 -7.92 -20.94 -5.21
N LYS A 198 -7.41 -20.67 -4.00
CA LYS A 198 -6.09 -21.18 -3.56
C LYS A 198 -6.01 -22.71 -3.60
N ALA A 199 -7.05 -23.41 -3.19
CA ALA A 199 -7.11 -24.88 -3.26
C ALA A 199 -7.10 -25.42 -4.71
N ARG A 200 -7.55 -24.62 -5.68
CA ARG A 200 -7.53 -24.96 -7.12
C ARG A 200 -6.21 -24.62 -7.80
N LEU A 201 -5.49 -23.60 -7.32
CA LEU A 201 -4.23 -23.16 -7.90
C LEU A 201 -3.12 -24.18 -7.59
N TYR A 202 -2.44 -24.65 -8.62
CA TYR A 202 -1.35 -25.63 -8.50
C TYR A 202 -0.06 -24.95 -8.06
N LYS A 203 0.18 -24.86 -6.75
CA LYS A 203 1.47 -24.61 -6.05
C LYS A 203 2.46 -23.59 -6.66
N SER A 204 2.02 -22.61 -7.44
CA SER A 204 2.81 -21.41 -7.70
C SER A 204 2.37 -20.36 -6.68
N GLU A 205 3.18 -20.15 -5.65
CA GLU A 205 3.00 -19.04 -4.73
C GLU A 205 3.06 -17.76 -5.57
N LEU A 206 1.91 -17.09 -5.73
CA LEU A 206 1.88 -15.76 -6.31
C LEU A 206 2.74 -14.86 -5.43
N SER A 207 3.47 -13.94 -6.05
CA SER A 207 4.16 -12.90 -5.30
C SER A 207 3.15 -12.16 -4.41
N ASN A 208 3.56 -11.86 -3.18
CA ASN A 208 2.75 -11.13 -2.22
C ASN A 208 2.54 -9.65 -2.60
N THR A 209 3.17 -9.13 -3.66
CA THR A 209 2.92 -7.77 -4.17
C THR A 209 2.02 -7.78 -5.40
N ARG A 210 1.17 -6.75 -5.54
CA ARG A 210 0.54 -6.37 -6.81
C ARG A 210 1.52 -5.46 -7.55
N GLY A 211 1.76 -5.67 -8.84
CA GLY A 211 2.71 -4.85 -9.60
C GLY A 211 4.18 -5.26 -9.44
N ILE A 212 5.07 -4.40 -9.94
CA ILE A 212 6.52 -4.67 -9.93
C ILE A 212 7.03 -4.39 -8.51
N PRO A 213 7.63 -5.39 -7.83
CA PRO A 213 8.28 -5.16 -6.56
C PRO A 213 9.27 -4.02 -6.74
N ILE A 214 9.06 -2.94 -6.00
CA ILE A 214 10.05 -1.89 -5.93
C ILE A 214 11.18 -2.52 -5.14
N THR A 215 12.33 -2.73 -5.78
CA THR A 215 13.59 -2.79 -5.06
C THR A 215 13.72 -1.41 -4.43
N ILE A 216 13.11 -1.23 -3.24
CA ILE A 216 13.15 0.00 -2.45
C ILE A 216 14.56 0.48 -2.59
N CYS A 217 14.77 1.71 -3.09
CA CYS A 217 16.06 2.38 -3.18
C CYS A 217 16.91 1.88 -2.03
N SER A 218 17.71 0.88 -2.34
CA SER A 218 18.29 0.10 -1.29
C SER A 218 19.24 1.07 -0.62
N LYS A 219 19.41 0.95 0.70
CA LYS A 219 20.61 1.50 1.33
C LYS A 219 21.91 1.03 0.64
N TYR A 220 21.78 0.08 -0.29
CA TYR A 220 22.74 -0.32 -1.31
C TYR A 220 22.52 0.51 -2.58
N VAL A 221 23.30 1.58 -2.72
CA VAL A 221 23.57 2.19 -4.03
C VAL A 221 24.54 1.25 -4.73
N TRP A 222 24.23 0.84 -5.96
CA TRP A 222 25.23 0.19 -6.81
C TRP A 222 26.32 1.22 -7.09
N ASP A 223 27.52 0.96 -6.59
CA ASP A 223 28.66 1.80 -6.91
C ASP A 223 29.10 1.47 -8.35
N GLU A 224 28.72 2.33 -9.29
CA GLU A 224 29.13 2.19 -10.70
C GLU A 224 30.66 2.28 -10.89
N SER A 225 31.40 2.75 -9.88
CA SER A 225 32.87 2.73 -9.89
C SER A 225 33.49 1.38 -9.51
N GLU A 226 32.71 0.48 -8.88
CA GLU A 226 33.08 -0.90 -8.54
C GLU A 226 32.62 -1.90 -9.63
N CYS A 227 32.59 -1.47 -10.90
CA CYS A 227 32.32 -2.35 -12.04
C CYS A 227 33.57 -3.17 -12.40
N GLY A 228 33.62 -4.43 -11.98
CA GLY A 228 34.69 -5.37 -12.35
C GLY A 228 34.26 -6.83 -12.23
N SER A 229 34.93 -7.74 -12.95
CA SER A 229 34.65 -9.19 -13.00
C SER A 229 34.98 -9.95 -11.70
N ASN A 230 35.06 -9.25 -10.56
CA ASN A 230 35.39 -9.79 -9.24
C ASN A 230 34.39 -9.28 -8.19
N ALA A 231 33.13 -9.04 -8.58
CA ALA A 231 32.09 -8.64 -7.64
C ALA A 231 31.84 -9.78 -6.64
N LEU A 232 31.94 -9.47 -5.35
CA LEU A 232 31.72 -10.41 -4.24
C LEU A 232 30.39 -10.07 -3.59
N ILE A 233 29.47 -11.03 -3.60
CA ILE A 233 28.24 -10.92 -2.81
C ILE A 233 28.44 -11.77 -1.55
N GLU A 234 28.42 -11.11 -0.39
CA GLU A 234 28.41 -11.78 0.91
C GLU A 234 27.01 -11.70 1.53
N ASP A 235 26.39 -12.87 1.70
CA ASP A 235 25.14 -13.01 2.46
C ASP A 235 25.35 -14.04 3.58
N ASN A 236 25.12 -13.61 4.83
CA ASN A 236 25.28 -14.43 6.03
C ASN A 236 26.60 -15.22 6.09
N GLY A 237 27.73 -14.56 5.76
CA GLY A 237 29.07 -15.15 5.82
C GLY A 237 29.41 -16.11 4.67
N LYS A 238 28.56 -16.21 3.65
CA LYS A 238 28.85 -16.94 2.41
C LYS A 238 29.15 -15.94 1.29
N ILE A 239 30.34 -16.08 0.72
CA ILE A 239 30.80 -15.25 -0.39
C ILE A 239 30.58 -16.01 -1.71
N VAL A 240 29.91 -15.37 -2.66
CA VAL A 240 29.76 -15.85 -4.04
C VAL A 240 30.51 -14.92 -4.98
N TYR A 241 31.31 -15.51 -5.86
CA TYR A 241 32.03 -14.83 -6.93
C TYR A 241 31.13 -14.79 -8.18
N LEU A 242 30.93 -13.60 -8.74
CA LEU A 242 30.25 -13.40 -10.02
C LEU A 242 31.21 -13.47 -11.20
#